data_AF-A0A7Y4XCH3-F1
#
_entry.id   AF-A0A7Y4XCH3-F1
#
_cell.length_a   1.000
_cell.length_b   1.000
_cell.length_c   1.000
_cell.angle_alpha   90.00
_cell.angle_beta   90.00
_cell.angle_gamma   90.00
#
_symmetry.space_group_name_H-M   'P 1'
#
loop_
_entity.id
_entity.type
_entity.pdbx_description
1 polymer ?
#
loop_
_entity_poly.entity_id
_entity_poly.type
_entity_poly.pdbx_seq_one_letter_code
_entity_poly.pdbx_strand_id
1 'polypeptide(L)'
;MSYQCEGRSSAKGCGCEPSRDSLQQARALFRRFHYFPAAGITRSPCRRVIPPVLVKLGRLRGLIYSSDRGQPLCDRTFIHLMETPPLLACDPQGTQLYVIGGNYRVTQRGLEG
;
A
#
# COMPACT_ATOMS: atom_id res chain seq x y z
N MET A 1 -2.70 -1.19 11.28
CA MET A 1 -1.82 -1.23 10.08
C MET A 1 -0.44 -0.68 10.47
N SER A 2 0.63 -1.44 10.26
CA SER A 2 2.00 -1.07 10.62
C SER A 2 2.92 -1.22 9.41
N TYR A 3 3.89 -0.32 9.29
CA TYR A 3 4.89 -0.33 8.20
C TYR A 3 6.20 -0.93 8.72
N GLN A 4 6.79 -1.82 7.92
CA GLN A 4 8.00 -2.58 8.23
C GLN A 4 9.22 -2.00 7.48
N CYS A 5 10.35 -1.88 8.16
CA CYS A 5 11.68 -1.64 7.60
C CYS A 5 12.67 -2.60 8.26
N GLU A 6 13.56 -3.18 7.45
CA GLU A 6 14.39 -4.34 7.77
C GLU A 6 15.86 -4.00 8.01
N GLY A 7 16.46 -4.71 8.97
CA GLY A 7 17.90 -4.94 9.08
C GLY A 7 18.13 -6.33 9.69
N ARG A 8 19.05 -7.13 9.13
CA ARG A 8 19.42 -8.47 9.61
C ARG A 8 20.94 -8.58 9.78
N SER A 9 21.39 -9.23 10.86
CA SER A 9 22.72 -9.86 10.99
C SER A 9 22.50 -11.38 11.12
N SER A 10 23.35 -12.28 10.63
CA SER A 10 24.81 -12.20 10.61
C SER A 10 25.42 -13.07 9.50
N ALA A 11 26.19 -12.42 8.63
CA ALA A 11 27.37 -12.87 7.86
C ALA A 11 27.59 -11.83 6.75
N LYS A 12 28.26 -10.71 7.10
CA LYS A 12 28.51 -9.54 6.21
C LYS A 12 27.29 -9.11 5.37
N GLY A 13 26.16 -8.87 6.03
CA GLY A 13 24.96 -8.30 5.42
C GLY A 13 24.87 -6.82 5.76
N CYS A 14 24.70 -5.97 4.75
CA CYS A 14 24.53 -4.52 4.91
C CYS A 14 23.27 -4.25 5.77
N GLY A 15 23.47 -4.01 7.07
CA GLY A 15 22.42 -3.61 8.00
C GLY A 15 22.09 -2.15 7.82
N CYS A 16 21.26 -1.82 6.83
CA CYS A 16 20.71 -0.48 6.70
C CYS A 16 19.57 -0.32 7.70
N GLU A 17 19.89 0.05 8.95
CA GLU A 17 18.90 0.63 9.87
C GLU A 17 18.19 1.77 9.12
N PRO A 18 16.84 1.77 9.06
CA PRO A 18 16.12 2.86 8.43
C PRO A 18 16.51 4.16 9.16
N SER A 19 16.98 5.15 8.40
CA SER A 19 17.34 6.44 8.96
C SER A 19 16.13 7.02 9.71
N ARG A 20 16.38 7.81 10.77
CA ARG A 20 15.31 8.51 11.49
C ARG A 20 14.39 9.28 10.53
N ASP A 21 14.96 9.84 9.49
CA ASP A 21 14.24 10.57 8.44
C ASP A 21 13.28 9.68 7.65
N SER A 22 13.70 8.46 7.29
CA SER A 22 12.85 7.50 6.59
C SER A 22 11.65 7.05 7.44
N LEU A 23 11.85 6.88 8.76
CA LEU A 23 10.76 6.54 9.68
C LEU A 23 9.81 7.71 9.90
N GLN A 24 10.33 8.94 9.97
CA GLN A 24 9.50 10.14 10.07
C GLN A 24 8.66 10.35 8.80
N GLN A 25 9.27 10.13 7.63
CA GLN A 25 8.57 10.17 6.35
C GLN A 25 7.49 9.08 6.27
N ALA A 26 7.79 7.85 6.68
CA ALA A 26 6.80 6.76 6.72
C ALA A 26 5.63 7.09 7.67
N ARG A 27 5.89 7.67 8.84
CA ARG A 27 4.84 8.14 9.76
C ARG A 27 4.00 9.26 9.16
N ALA A 28 4.62 10.21 8.46
CA ALA A 28 3.91 11.30 7.79
C ALA A 28 3.01 10.76 6.66
N LEU A 29 3.52 9.83 5.86
CA LEU A 29 2.76 9.13 4.82
C LEU A 29 1.60 8.33 5.42
N PHE A 30 1.86 7.57 6.49
CA PHE A 30 0.84 6.83 7.22
C PHE A 30 -0.29 7.76 7.66
N ARG A 31 0.05 8.83 8.37
CA ARG A 31 -0.94 9.78 8.89
C ARG A 31 -1.70 10.46 7.76
N ARG A 32 -1.02 10.82 6.66
CA ARG A 32 -1.64 11.42 5.48
C ARG A 32 -2.63 10.47 4.80
N PHE A 33 -2.33 9.17 4.80
CA PHE A 33 -3.14 8.15 4.13
C PHE A 33 -4.30 7.66 5.01
N HIS A 34 -4.03 7.38 6.28
CA HIS A 34 -4.97 6.79 7.22
C HIS A 34 -5.73 7.81 8.07
N TYR A 35 -5.33 9.09 8.08
CA TYR A 35 -5.93 10.17 8.87
C TYR A 35 -5.84 10.01 10.40
N PHE A 36 -5.13 8.99 10.90
CA PHE A 36 -4.82 8.79 12.32
C PHE A 36 -3.33 8.43 12.50
N PRO A 37 -2.74 8.58 13.71
CA PRO A 37 -1.34 8.25 13.94
C PRO A 37 -1.09 6.74 13.94
N ALA A 38 0.07 6.30 13.46
CA ALA A 38 0.47 4.90 13.56
C ALA A 38 0.61 4.50 15.04
N ALA A 39 -0.06 3.42 15.45
CA ALA A 39 -0.01 2.91 16.83
C ALA A 39 1.37 2.35 17.23
N GLY A 40 2.19 1.96 16.24
CA GLY A 40 3.53 1.44 16.49
C GLY A 40 4.26 1.08 15.19
N ILE A 41 5.56 0.79 15.32
CA ILE A 41 6.39 0.28 14.23
C ILE A 41 6.60 -1.21 14.49
N THR A 42 6.32 -2.05 13.50
CA THR A 42 6.60 -3.48 13.55
C THR A 42 7.75 -3.77 12.59
N ARG A 43 8.74 -4.55 13.00
CA ARG A 43 9.80 -5.04 12.10
C ARG A 43 9.51 -6.50 11.75
N SER A 44 9.60 -6.87 10.48
CA SER A 44 9.48 -8.26 10.02
C SER A 44 10.47 -8.49 8.90
N PRO A 45 11.08 -9.68 8.80
CA PRO A 45 11.86 -10.04 7.63
C PRO A 45 10.98 -10.12 6.38
N CYS A 46 11.32 -9.38 5.33
CA CYS A 46 10.72 -9.47 4.01
C CYS A 46 11.80 -9.96 3.05
N ARG A 47 11.62 -11.17 2.52
CA ARG A 47 12.42 -11.58 1.37
C ARG A 47 11.96 -10.72 0.21
N ARG A 48 12.76 -9.70 -0.14
CA ARG A 48 12.56 -8.87 -1.33
C ARG A 48 12.74 -9.72 -2.58
N VAL A 49 11.72 -10.53 -2.88
CA VAL A 49 11.53 -11.12 -4.19
C VAL A 49 10.99 -9.99 -5.04
N ILE A 50 11.85 -9.32 -5.81
CA ILE A 50 11.38 -8.54 -6.96
C ILE A 50 10.53 -9.53 -7.77
N PRO A 51 9.21 -9.34 -7.91
CA PRO A 51 8.39 -10.34 -8.56
C PRO A 51 8.93 -10.52 -9.98
N PRO A 52 9.21 -11.76 -10.40
CA PRO A 52 9.55 -12.01 -11.79
C PRO A 52 8.34 -11.56 -12.60
N VAL A 53 8.47 -10.46 -13.34
CA VAL A 53 7.51 -9.90 -14.30
C VAL A 53 6.03 -9.96 -13.88
N LEU A 54 5.50 -8.83 -13.42
CA LEU A 54 4.05 -8.64 -13.25
C LEU A 54 3.32 -8.96 -14.56
N VAL A 55 2.25 -9.75 -14.46
CA VAL A 55 1.39 -10.10 -15.59
C VAL A 55 0.36 -8.99 -15.77
N LYS A 56 0.38 -8.32 -16.93
CA LYS A 56 -0.62 -7.30 -17.27
C LYS A 56 -1.97 -7.95 -17.54
N LEU A 57 -2.98 -7.58 -16.76
CA LEU A 57 -4.37 -8.02 -16.94
C LEU A 57 -5.17 -7.02 -17.78
N GLY A 58 -4.91 -5.72 -17.65
CA GLY A 58 -5.64 -4.71 -18.40
C GLY A 58 -5.64 -3.34 -17.75
N ARG A 59 -6.75 -2.62 -17.87
CA ARG A 59 -6.96 -1.29 -17.27
C ARG A 59 -8.10 -1.36 -16.26
N LEU A 60 -7.89 -0.84 -15.05
CA LEU A 60 -8.92 -0.78 -14.03
C LEU A 60 -9.93 0.32 -14.39
N ARG A 61 -11.16 -0.06 -14.73
CA ARG A 61 -12.23 0.90 -15.11
C ARG A 61 -13.08 1.35 -13.94
N GLY A 62 -13.23 0.50 -12.94
CA GLY A 62 -13.94 0.84 -11.72
C GLY A 62 -13.55 -0.09 -10.59
N LEU A 63 -13.77 0.38 -9.37
CA LEU A 63 -13.51 -0.33 -8.14
C LEU A 63 -14.70 -0.17 -7.21
N ILE A 64 -15.23 -1.30 -6.74
CA ILE A 64 -16.28 -1.36 -5.72
C ILE A 64 -15.66 -2.03 -4.50
N TYR A 65 -15.73 -1.37 -3.33
CA TYR A 65 -15.17 -1.92 -2.10
C TYR A 65 -15.93 -1.45 -0.87
N SER A 66 -15.90 -2.25 0.19
CA SER A 66 -16.39 -1.85 1.52
C SER A 66 -15.23 -1.42 2.41
N SER A 67 -15.44 -0.38 3.22
CA SER A 67 -14.48 0.03 4.24
C SER A 67 -15.16 0.76 5.38
N ASP A 68 -14.72 0.48 6.60
CA ASP A 68 -15.13 1.18 7.83
C ASP A 68 -14.46 2.56 7.99
N ARG A 69 -13.42 2.87 7.19
CA ARG A 69 -12.64 4.12 7.19
C ARG A 69 -12.27 4.64 8.60
N GLY A 70 -12.06 3.74 9.56
CA GLY A 70 -11.72 4.12 10.94
C GLY A 70 -12.92 4.52 11.82
N GLN A 71 -14.15 4.29 11.37
CA GLN A 71 -15.36 4.27 12.20
C GLN A 71 -15.77 2.80 12.42
N PRO A 72 -15.37 2.21 13.56
CA PRO A 72 -15.72 0.82 13.87
C PRO A 72 -17.23 0.61 13.71
N LEU A 73 -17.62 -0.49 13.04
CA LEU A 73 -19.01 -0.91 12.82
C LEU A 73 -19.80 -0.13 11.74
N CYS A 74 -19.16 0.75 10.96
CA CYS A 74 -19.83 1.46 9.87
C CYS A 74 -19.20 1.13 8.52
N ASP A 75 -19.34 -0.12 8.08
CA ASP A 75 -18.80 -0.57 6.79
C ASP A 75 -19.63 0.04 5.65
N ARG A 76 -19.01 0.91 4.85
CA ARG A 76 -19.67 1.62 3.75
C ARG A 76 -19.17 1.10 2.42
N THR A 77 -20.08 0.92 1.46
CA THR A 77 -19.74 0.58 0.09
C THR A 77 -19.34 1.85 -0.67
N PHE A 78 -18.17 1.83 -1.28
CA PHE A 78 -17.64 2.85 -2.16
C PHE A 78 -17.62 2.32 -3.60
N ILE A 79 -18.07 3.15 -4.54
CA ILE A 79 -18.02 2.85 -5.98
C ILE A 79 -17.22 3.97 -6.63
N HIS A 80 -16.11 3.62 -7.27
CA HIS A 80 -15.27 4.55 -8.00
C HIS A 80 -15.11 4.12 -9.43
N LEU A 81 -15.46 5.01 -10.36
CA LEU A 81 -15.14 4.87 -11.77
C LEU A 81 -13.85 5.66 -12.05
N MET A 82 -12.95 5.07 -12.83
CA MET A 82 -11.62 5.60 -13.08
C MET A 82 -11.65 6.48 -14.35
N GLU A 83 -11.53 7.80 -14.19
CA GLU A 83 -11.43 8.76 -15.30
C GLU A 83 -10.16 8.54 -16.14
N THR A 84 -9.03 8.35 -15.46
CA THR A 84 -7.75 7.94 -16.03
C THR A 84 -7.40 6.52 -15.58
N PRO A 85 -7.77 5.45 -16.33
CA PRO A 85 -7.64 4.07 -15.86
C PRO A 85 -6.19 3.63 -15.57
N PRO A 86 -5.85 3.24 -14.31
CA PRO A 86 -4.54 2.69 -14.00
C PRO A 86 -4.36 1.29 -14.59
N LEU A 87 -3.13 0.81 -14.65
CA LEU A 87 -2.81 -0.55 -15.09
C LEU A 87 -3.23 -1.55 -14.00
N LEU A 88 -4.00 -2.56 -14.39
CA LEU A 88 -4.31 -3.71 -13.54
C LEU A 88 -3.37 -4.86 -13.91
N ALA A 89 -2.67 -5.39 -12.92
CA ALA A 89 -1.72 -6.48 -13.07
C ALA A 89 -1.86 -7.50 -11.93
N CYS A 90 -1.24 -8.66 -12.07
CA CYS A 90 -1.08 -9.63 -10.99
C CYS A 90 0.35 -10.16 -10.90
N ASP A 91 0.68 -10.84 -9.80
CA ASP A 91 1.86 -11.69 -9.77
C ASP A 91 1.70 -12.88 -10.74
N PRO A 92 2.79 -13.56 -11.16
CA PRO A 92 2.70 -14.68 -12.10
C PRO A 92 1.85 -15.88 -11.64
N GLN A 93 1.65 -16.06 -10.34
CA GLN A 93 0.80 -17.09 -9.76
C GLN A 93 -0.68 -16.64 -9.66
N GLY A 94 -0.98 -15.37 -9.98
CA GLY A 94 -2.33 -14.82 -9.93
C GLY A 94 -2.88 -14.64 -8.52
N THR A 95 -2.04 -14.71 -7.48
CA THR A 95 -2.49 -14.69 -6.08
C THR A 95 -2.74 -13.29 -5.53
N GLN A 96 -2.13 -12.28 -6.15
CA GLN A 96 -2.19 -10.90 -5.73
C GLN A 96 -2.41 -9.98 -6.94
N LEU A 97 -3.39 -9.09 -6.81
CA LEU A 97 -3.65 -8.02 -7.76
C LEU A 97 -2.87 -6.76 -7.38
N TYR A 98 -2.39 -6.06 -8.40
CA TYR A 98 -1.69 -4.79 -8.30
C TYR A 98 -2.39 -3.75 -9.18
N VAL A 99 -2.63 -2.58 -8.60
CA VAL A 99 -3.09 -1.39 -9.31
C VAL A 99 -1.90 -0.44 -9.43
N ILE A 100 -1.46 -0.18 -10.66
CA ILE A 100 -0.18 0.49 -10.95
C ILE A 100 -0.43 1.77 -11.75
N GLY A 101 0.12 2.88 -11.24
CA GLY A 101 -0.05 4.21 -11.82
C GLY A 101 -1.43 4.80 -11.55
N GLY A 102 -1.79 5.83 -12.32
CA GLY A 102 -2.95 6.68 -12.05
C GLY A 102 -2.64 7.80 -11.05
N ASN A 103 -3.43 8.87 -11.11
CA ASN A 103 -3.27 10.06 -10.27
C ASN A 103 -4.36 10.14 -9.20
N TYR A 104 -4.73 9.00 -8.61
CA TYR A 104 -5.77 8.94 -7.59
C TYR A 104 -5.21 9.10 -6.20
N ARG A 105 -5.94 9.86 -5.39
CA ARG A 105 -5.69 10.07 -3.97
C ARG A 105 -6.80 9.42 -3.16
N VAL A 106 -6.41 8.72 -2.10
CA VAL A 106 -7.33 8.23 -1.09
C VAL A 106 -7.73 9.38 -0.16
N THR A 107 -9.03 9.61 -0.02
CA THR A 107 -9.63 10.58 0.90
C THR A 107 -10.67 9.91 1.79
N GLN A 108 -11.21 10.67 2.75
CA GLN A 108 -12.34 10.21 3.57
C GLN A 108 -13.60 9.93 2.75
N ARG A 109 -13.76 10.58 1.58
CA ARG A 109 -14.91 10.39 0.69
C ARG A 109 -14.75 9.22 -0.27
N GLY A 110 -13.53 8.72 -0.47
CA GLY A 110 -13.26 7.68 -1.44
C GLY A 110 -11.90 7.79 -2.12
N LEU A 111 -11.83 7.38 -3.38
CA LEU A 111 -10.75 7.68 -4.31
C LEU A 111 -11.12 8.93 -5.14
N GLU A 112 -10.21 9.90 -5.24
CA GLU A 112 -10.38 11.15 -5.99
C GLU A 112 -9.20 11.34 -6.95
N GLY A 113 -9.44 11.66 -8.23
CA GLY A 113 -8.41 11.99 -9.22
C GLY A 113 -8.66 11.39 -10.60
#